data_AF-A0A7S3TGT7-F1
#
_entry.id   AF-A0A7S3TGT7-F1
#
_cell.length_a   1.000
_cell.length_b   1.000
_cell.length_c   1.000
_cell.angle_alpha   90.00
_cell.angle_beta   90.00
_cell.angle_gamma   90.00
#
_symmetry.space_group_name_H-M   'P 1'
#
loop_
_entity.id
_entity.type
_entity.pdbx_description
1 polymer ?
#
loop_
_entity_poly.entity_id
_entity_poly.type
_entity_poly.pdbx_seq_one_letter_code
_entity_poly.pdbx_strand_id
1 'polypeptide(L)'
;EMWSSRFWGKGSFEECDPVHARRIYQAQSIFDHHLLHDSFVRTLDPSQASLFYVPTFLMQRITWGGNVRDPLLRIYEHIRYAHPHWNASGGRDHVWFIFGERMVCDVPDQILDVSIILGHWGGSREFVHNGKRHATDCLYPHKDIVVPPVTPIQHDLAKYREKLLPAMLEADRSDPERSGPLLLFAGGI
;
A
#
# COMPACT_ATOMS: atom_id res chain seq x y z
N GLU A 1 -14.96 -10.82 -10.98
CA GLU A 1 -14.63 -11.98 -11.84
C GLU A 1 -15.19 -11.89 -13.26
N MET A 2 -16.49 -11.63 -13.50
CA MET A 2 -17.00 -11.50 -14.89
C MET A 2 -16.42 -10.31 -15.69
N TRP A 3 -16.05 -9.22 -15.02
CA TRP A 3 -15.59 -8.00 -15.71
C TRP A 3 -14.19 -8.16 -16.33
N SER A 4 -13.27 -8.87 -15.67
CA SER A 4 -11.92 -9.13 -16.21
C SER A 4 -11.97 -10.01 -17.47
N SER A 5 -12.86 -11.01 -17.51
CA SER A 5 -13.02 -11.89 -18.67
C SER A 5 -13.52 -11.18 -19.94
N ARG A 6 -14.25 -10.06 -19.79
CA ARG A 6 -14.71 -9.24 -20.91
C ARG A 6 -13.63 -8.37 -21.53
N PHE A 7 -12.65 -7.94 -20.71
CA PHE A 7 -11.62 -7.01 -21.16
C PHE A 7 -10.46 -7.71 -21.87
N TRP A 8 -10.10 -8.92 -21.41
CA TRP A 8 -8.94 -9.66 -21.91
C TRP A 8 -9.30 -10.82 -22.84
N GLY A 9 -10.59 -11.07 -23.09
CA GLY A 9 -11.08 -12.18 -23.92
C GLY A 9 -11.14 -13.51 -23.16
N LYS A 10 -11.99 -14.43 -23.64
CA LYS A 10 -12.01 -15.81 -23.13
C LYS A 10 -10.71 -16.51 -23.56
N GLY A 11 -9.96 -17.06 -22.59
CA GLY A 11 -8.73 -17.83 -22.84
C GLY A 11 -7.41 -17.10 -22.58
N SER A 12 -7.42 -15.78 -22.35
CA SER A 12 -6.19 -15.01 -22.04
C SER A 12 -5.54 -15.36 -20.70
N PHE A 13 -6.22 -16.13 -19.86
CA PHE A 13 -5.76 -16.56 -18.54
C PHE A 13 -5.61 -18.08 -18.40
N GLU A 14 -5.78 -18.87 -19.48
CA GLU A 14 -5.70 -20.34 -19.38
C GLU A 14 -4.26 -20.87 -19.28
N GLU A 15 -3.24 -20.11 -19.68
CA GLU A 15 -1.83 -20.55 -19.58
C GLU A 15 -0.85 -19.56 -18.94
N CYS A 16 -1.23 -18.29 -18.72
CA CYS A 16 -0.30 -17.26 -18.23
C CYS A 16 -0.92 -16.25 -17.26
N ASP A 17 -1.63 -16.70 -16.21
CA ASP A 17 -1.91 -15.81 -15.09
C ASP A 17 -1.27 -16.22 -13.75
N PRO A 18 0.06 -16.06 -13.62
CA PRO A 18 0.71 -16.13 -12.33
C PRO A 18 0.29 -14.99 -11.39
N VAL A 19 -0.49 -14.00 -11.82
CA VAL A 19 -0.94 -12.88 -11.00
C VAL A 19 -2.27 -13.21 -10.29
N HIS A 20 -3.22 -13.80 -11.01
CA HIS A 20 -4.54 -14.17 -10.52
C HIS A 20 -4.50 -15.43 -9.66
N ALA A 21 -3.74 -16.44 -10.06
CA ALA A 21 -3.58 -17.66 -9.28
C ALA A 21 -2.70 -17.44 -8.02
N ARG A 22 -1.69 -16.56 -8.09
CA ARG A 22 -0.73 -16.36 -6.98
C ARG A 22 -1.06 -15.19 -6.06
N ARG A 23 -2.22 -14.55 -6.24
CA ARG A 23 -2.74 -13.56 -5.29
C ARG A 23 -1.75 -12.43 -5.00
N ILE A 24 -0.82 -12.13 -5.90
CA ILE A 24 0.33 -11.25 -5.61
C ILE A 24 -0.10 -9.85 -5.19
N TYR A 25 -1.26 -9.39 -5.68
CA TYR A 25 -1.89 -8.11 -5.35
C TYR A 25 -2.88 -8.16 -4.17
N GLN A 26 -2.96 -9.27 -3.44
CA GLN A 26 -3.78 -9.38 -2.23
C GLN A 26 -3.17 -8.72 -0.99
N ALA A 27 -1.93 -8.21 -1.06
CA ALA A 27 -1.27 -7.56 0.08
C ALA A 27 -2.14 -6.45 0.69
N GLN A 28 -2.79 -5.62 -0.15
CA GLN A 28 -3.74 -4.61 0.32
C GLN A 28 -4.94 -5.23 1.04
N SER A 29 -5.59 -6.23 0.45
CA SER A 29 -6.75 -6.87 1.08
C SER A 29 -6.43 -7.57 2.40
N ILE A 30 -5.23 -8.15 2.52
CA ILE A 30 -4.75 -8.77 3.75
C ILE A 30 -4.50 -7.68 4.80
N PHE A 31 -3.80 -6.62 4.43
CA PHE A 31 -3.59 -5.46 5.31
C PHE A 31 -4.91 -4.88 5.81
N ASP A 32 -5.86 -4.62 4.91
CA ASP A 32 -7.19 -4.11 5.24
C ASP A 32 -7.93 -5.06 6.19
N HIS A 33 -7.87 -6.38 5.93
CA HIS A 33 -8.50 -7.37 6.79
C HIS A 33 -7.94 -7.31 8.22
N HIS A 34 -6.62 -7.26 8.40
CA HIS A 34 -6.02 -7.15 9.72
C HIS A 34 -6.37 -5.83 10.40
N LEU A 35 -6.16 -4.70 9.71
CA LEU A 35 -6.40 -3.37 10.28
C LEU A 35 -7.87 -3.20 10.73
N LEU A 36 -8.83 -3.71 9.96
CA LEU A 36 -10.24 -3.57 10.28
C LEU A 36 -10.69 -4.45 11.46
N HIS A 37 -10.07 -5.61 11.66
CA HIS A 37 -10.38 -6.53 12.77
C HIS A 37 -9.56 -6.29 14.03
N ASP A 38 -8.49 -5.51 13.95
CA ASP A 38 -7.64 -5.17 15.09
C ASP A 38 -8.14 -3.89 15.78
N SER A 39 -8.77 -4.04 16.95
CA SER A 39 -9.20 -2.91 17.79
C SER A 39 -8.12 -2.39 18.75
N PHE A 40 -6.93 -3.01 18.76
CA PHE A 40 -5.81 -2.60 19.60
C PHE A 40 -4.98 -1.52 18.89
N VAL A 41 -4.73 -1.67 17.60
CA VAL A 41 -3.96 -0.70 16.80
C VAL A 41 -4.83 0.31 16.05
N ARG A 42 -6.16 0.11 16.02
CA ARG A 42 -7.12 0.98 15.34
C ARG A 42 -8.09 1.63 16.32
N THR A 43 -8.37 2.90 16.10
CA THR A 43 -9.47 3.62 16.74
C THR A 43 -10.47 4.13 15.70
N LEU A 44 -11.74 4.28 16.12
CA LEU A 44 -12.76 4.99 15.36
C LEU A 44 -12.94 6.44 15.84
N ASP A 45 -12.32 6.79 16.97
CA ASP A 45 -12.27 8.17 17.47
C ASP A 45 -11.05 8.87 16.84
N PRO A 46 -11.26 9.84 15.93
CA PRO A 46 -10.17 10.49 15.24
C PRO A 46 -9.29 11.36 16.15
N SER A 47 -9.76 11.73 17.35
CA SER A 47 -8.95 12.48 18.31
C SER A 47 -7.86 11.63 18.97
N GLN A 48 -8.01 10.31 18.94
CA GLN A 48 -7.04 9.35 19.47
C GLN A 48 -6.12 8.78 18.38
N ALA A 49 -6.38 9.10 17.11
CA ALA A 49 -5.61 8.58 15.99
C ALA A 49 -4.27 9.32 15.84
N SER A 50 -3.17 8.57 15.74
CA SER A 50 -1.86 9.12 15.36
C SER A 50 -1.64 9.15 13.85
N LEU A 51 -2.37 8.30 13.11
CA LEU A 51 -2.32 8.19 11.66
C LEU A 51 -3.73 7.95 11.10
N PHE A 52 -3.98 8.42 9.88
CA PHE A 52 -5.24 8.26 9.16
C PHE A 52 -5.05 7.38 7.94
N TYR A 53 -5.62 6.18 7.96
CA TYR A 53 -5.57 5.28 6.83
C TYR A 53 -6.57 5.68 5.74
N VAL A 54 -6.13 5.73 4.48
CA VAL A 54 -6.94 6.06 3.31
C VAL A 54 -7.16 4.81 2.43
N PRO A 55 -8.31 4.13 2.54
CA PRO A 55 -8.58 2.91 1.78
C PRO A 55 -9.07 3.25 0.36
N THR A 56 -8.17 3.17 -0.61
CA THR A 56 -8.46 3.54 -2.01
C THR A 56 -8.98 2.38 -2.87
N PHE A 57 -8.72 1.13 -2.46
CA PHE A 57 -9.07 -0.09 -3.20
C PHE A 57 -8.76 -0.04 -4.70
N LEU A 58 -7.63 0.60 -5.07
CA LEU A 58 -7.31 0.87 -6.47
C LEU A 58 -7.13 -0.43 -7.25
N MET A 59 -6.49 -1.45 -6.67
CA MET A 59 -6.20 -2.69 -7.41
C MET A 59 -7.43 -3.55 -7.63
N GLN A 60 -8.48 -3.36 -6.85
CA GLN A 60 -9.77 -4.01 -7.10
C GLN A 60 -10.60 -3.29 -8.18
N ARG A 61 -10.31 -2.02 -8.49
CA ARG A 61 -11.13 -1.17 -9.36
C ARG A 61 -10.45 -0.71 -10.64
N ILE A 62 -9.13 -0.68 -10.69
CA ILE A 62 -8.33 -0.17 -11.80
C ILE A 62 -7.55 -1.33 -12.39
N THR A 63 -7.67 -1.51 -13.69
CA THR A 63 -6.91 -2.54 -14.43
C THR A 63 -5.44 -2.17 -14.52
N TRP A 64 -4.61 -3.15 -14.83
CA TRP A 64 -3.20 -2.93 -15.15
C TRP A 64 -3.05 -1.85 -16.23
N GLY A 65 -2.15 -0.89 -16.00
CA GLY A 65 -1.94 0.27 -16.88
C GLY A 65 -3.07 1.33 -16.87
N GLY A 66 -4.06 1.19 -15.99
CA GLY A 66 -5.15 2.16 -15.86
C GLY A 66 -4.72 3.48 -15.19
N ASN A 67 -5.48 4.54 -15.44
CA ASN A 67 -5.26 5.85 -14.84
C ASN A 67 -5.58 5.83 -13.34
N VAL A 68 -4.54 5.79 -12.50
CA VAL A 68 -4.66 5.89 -11.04
C VAL A 68 -4.65 7.34 -10.54
N ARG A 69 -4.12 8.27 -11.33
CA ARG A 69 -3.92 9.67 -10.94
C ARG A 69 -5.25 10.40 -10.70
N ASP A 70 -6.18 10.30 -11.65
CA ASP A 70 -7.45 11.04 -11.56
C ASP A 70 -8.34 10.56 -10.39
N PRO A 71 -8.51 9.26 -10.15
CA PRO A 71 -9.20 8.78 -8.95
C PRO A 71 -8.55 9.25 -7.66
N LEU A 72 -7.21 9.21 -7.58
CA LEU A 72 -6.47 9.67 -6.41
C LEU A 72 -6.67 11.16 -6.14
N LEU A 73 -6.64 12.01 -7.17
CA LEU A 73 -6.93 13.43 -7.04
C LEU A 73 -8.34 13.69 -6.50
N ARG A 74 -9.34 12.96 -6.99
CA ARG A 74 -10.73 13.09 -6.50
C ARG A 74 -10.85 12.66 -5.03
N ILE A 75 -10.15 11.60 -4.63
CA ILE A 75 -10.13 11.14 -3.24
C ILE A 75 -9.44 12.19 -2.35
N TYR A 76 -8.30 12.72 -2.79
CA TYR A 76 -7.60 13.80 -2.10
C TYR A 76 -8.49 15.03 -1.91
N GLU A 77 -9.15 15.50 -2.97
CA GLU A 77 -10.08 16.63 -2.89
C GLU A 77 -11.20 16.34 -1.91
N HIS A 78 -11.82 15.16 -1.98
CA HIS A 78 -12.87 14.77 -1.05
C HIS A 78 -12.38 14.80 0.40
N ILE A 79 -11.25 14.17 0.71
CA ILE A 79 -10.71 14.08 2.08
C ILE A 79 -10.37 15.47 2.62
N ARG A 80 -9.74 16.32 1.80
CA ARG A 80 -9.36 17.68 2.17
C ARG A 80 -10.55 18.54 2.60
N TYR A 81 -11.72 18.32 2.00
CA TYR A 81 -12.94 19.09 2.30
C TYR A 81 -13.89 18.40 3.30
N ALA A 82 -13.99 17.08 3.26
CA ALA A 82 -14.93 16.31 4.08
C ALA A 82 -14.41 16.03 5.50
N HIS A 83 -13.08 15.99 5.69
CA HIS A 83 -12.47 15.63 6.96
C HIS A 83 -11.48 16.70 7.44
N PRO A 84 -11.63 17.24 8.66
CA PRO A 84 -10.77 18.31 9.15
C PRO A 84 -9.32 17.86 9.38
N HIS A 85 -9.09 16.55 9.55
CA HIS A 85 -7.80 15.96 9.90
C HIS A 85 -6.73 16.13 8.81
N TRP A 86 -7.12 16.12 7.54
CA TRP A 86 -6.18 16.40 6.45
C TRP A 86 -5.53 17.78 6.61
N ASN A 87 -6.35 18.81 6.86
CA ASN A 87 -5.85 20.18 6.96
C ASN A 87 -5.07 20.42 8.27
N ALA A 88 -5.32 19.65 9.32
CA ALA A 88 -4.61 19.77 10.60
C ALA A 88 -3.11 19.42 10.46
N SER A 89 -2.78 18.38 9.70
CA SER A 89 -1.40 17.95 9.46
C SER A 89 -0.86 18.36 8.08
N GLY A 90 -1.71 18.85 7.19
CA GLY A 90 -1.39 18.99 5.76
C GLY A 90 -1.19 17.66 5.05
N GLY A 91 -1.79 16.56 5.55
CA GLY A 91 -1.71 15.22 4.98
C GLY A 91 -0.51 14.38 5.46
N ARG A 92 0.33 14.89 6.37
CA ARG A 92 1.56 14.20 6.83
C ARG A 92 1.31 12.92 7.63
N ASP A 93 0.16 12.84 8.28
CA ASP A 93 -0.30 11.70 9.07
C ASP A 93 -1.22 10.76 8.27
N HIS A 94 -1.43 11.02 6.98
CA HIS A 94 -2.27 10.18 6.13
C HIS A 94 -1.44 9.08 5.46
N VAL A 95 -1.97 7.85 5.52
CA VAL A 95 -1.33 6.64 5.00
C VAL A 95 -2.13 6.11 3.83
N TRP A 96 -1.49 5.98 2.66
CA TRP A 96 -2.13 5.54 1.42
C TRP A 96 -1.57 4.21 0.97
N PHE A 97 -2.44 3.21 0.78
CA PHE A 97 -2.03 1.94 0.21
C PHE A 97 -2.11 1.99 -1.31
N ILE A 98 -0.95 2.08 -1.97
CA ILE A 98 -0.81 2.17 -3.42
C ILE A 98 -0.06 0.94 -3.92
N PHE A 99 -0.81 -0.12 -4.19
CA PHE A 99 -0.23 -1.38 -4.62
C PHE A 99 -0.13 -1.48 -6.14
N GLY A 100 0.94 -2.10 -6.64
CA GLY A 100 1.23 -2.25 -8.06
C GLY A 100 2.64 -1.80 -8.43
N GLU A 101 3.21 -2.40 -9.47
CA GLU A 101 4.65 -2.27 -9.82
C GLU A 101 5.11 -0.82 -9.98
N ARG A 102 4.50 -0.07 -10.91
CA ARG A 102 4.84 1.33 -11.19
C ARG A 102 3.84 2.34 -10.66
N MET A 103 2.74 1.91 -10.03
CA MET A 103 1.61 2.80 -9.74
C MET A 103 1.92 3.88 -8.72
N VAL A 104 2.91 3.68 -7.85
CA VAL A 104 3.42 4.75 -6.98
C VAL A 104 3.95 5.93 -7.81
N CYS A 105 4.55 5.65 -8.97
CA CYS A 105 5.02 6.68 -9.90
C CYS A 105 3.90 7.49 -10.54
N ASP A 106 2.63 7.09 -10.39
CA ASP A 106 1.49 7.83 -10.93
C ASP A 106 0.69 8.53 -9.82
N VAL A 107 1.11 8.38 -8.56
CA VAL A 107 0.53 9.10 -7.42
C VAL A 107 0.75 10.60 -7.60
N PRO A 108 -0.30 11.44 -7.48
CA PRO A 108 -0.17 12.88 -7.54
C PRO A 108 0.77 13.42 -6.46
N ASP A 109 1.57 14.43 -6.80
CA ASP A 109 2.57 15.00 -5.89
C ASP A 109 1.91 15.62 -4.63
N GLN A 110 0.65 16.08 -4.75
CA GLN A 110 -0.17 16.54 -3.61
C GLN A 110 -0.39 15.48 -2.53
N ILE A 111 -0.25 14.20 -2.87
CA ILE A 111 -0.32 13.06 -1.97
C ILE A 111 1.09 12.55 -1.70
N LEU A 112 1.86 12.31 -2.77
CA LEU A 112 3.17 11.67 -2.71
C LEU A 112 4.19 12.45 -1.88
N ASP A 113 4.19 13.78 -1.95
CA ASP A 113 5.22 14.60 -1.28
C ASP A 113 4.96 14.74 0.22
N VAL A 114 3.71 14.62 0.65
CA VAL A 114 3.29 14.94 2.03
C VAL A 114 2.92 13.72 2.85
N SER A 115 2.25 12.74 2.25
CA SER A 115 1.68 11.58 2.96
C SER A 115 2.64 10.40 3.00
N ILE A 116 2.31 9.40 3.81
CA ILE A 116 3.02 8.13 3.87
C ILE A 116 2.42 7.19 2.81
N ILE A 117 3.27 6.64 1.95
CA ILE A 117 2.85 5.66 0.95
C ILE A 117 3.24 4.25 1.39
N LEU A 118 2.25 3.36 1.46
CA LEU A 118 2.46 1.91 1.47
C LEU A 118 2.44 1.44 0.02
N GLY A 119 3.63 1.37 -0.58
CA GLY A 119 3.84 1.09 -1.99
C GLY A 119 4.28 -0.35 -2.26
N HIS A 120 4.23 -0.79 -3.51
CA HIS A 120 4.99 -1.99 -3.91
C HIS A 120 6.46 -1.65 -4.22
N TRP A 121 7.20 -2.49 -4.99
CA TRP A 121 8.65 -2.46 -5.33
C TRP A 121 9.32 -1.09 -5.58
N GLY A 122 8.55 -0.01 -5.67
CA GLY A 122 9.03 1.28 -6.10
C GLY A 122 9.35 1.23 -7.59
N GLY A 123 9.37 2.40 -8.19
CA GLY A 123 9.89 2.56 -9.53
C GLY A 123 10.75 3.81 -9.55
N SER A 124 11.30 4.10 -10.73
CA SER A 124 11.89 5.40 -11.01
C SER A 124 11.06 6.12 -12.07
N ARG A 125 10.90 7.44 -11.90
CA ARG A 125 10.44 8.34 -12.96
C ARG A 125 11.69 8.84 -13.70
N GLU A 126 11.74 8.60 -15.00
CA GLU A 126 12.73 9.24 -15.85
C GLU A 126 12.22 10.58 -16.34
N PHE A 127 13.07 11.60 -16.31
CA PHE A 127 12.79 12.92 -16.87
C PHE A 127 14.02 13.49 -17.59
N VAL A 128 13.80 14.35 -18.58
CA VAL A 128 14.87 15.03 -19.30
C VAL A 128 14.98 16.46 -18.78
N HIS A 129 16.13 16.81 -18.21
CA HIS A 129 16.46 18.16 -17.79
C HIS A 129 17.77 18.58 -18.45
N ASN A 130 17.79 19.72 -19.14
CA ASN A 130 18.94 20.23 -19.90
C ASN A 130 19.57 19.18 -20.85
N GLY A 131 18.73 18.40 -21.54
CA GLY A 131 19.16 17.36 -22.47
C GLY A 131 19.76 16.11 -21.83
N LYS A 132 19.76 15.99 -20.50
CA LYS A 132 20.21 14.80 -19.77
C LYS A 132 19.03 14.04 -19.20
N ARG A 133 19.09 12.71 -19.24
CA ARG A 133 18.13 11.83 -18.58
C ARG A 133 18.48 11.74 -17.10
N HIS A 134 17.51 12.06 -16.25
CA HIS A 134 17.56 11.89 -14.82
C HIS A 134 16.54 10.83 -14.42
N ALA A 135 16.85 10.07 -13.37
CA ALA A 135 15.90 9.14 -12.75
C ALA A 135 15.74 9.54 -11.28
N THR A 136 14.50 9.58 -10.80
CA THR A 136 14.19 9.79 -9.38
C THR A 136 13.28 8.68 -8.91
N ASP A 137 13.51 8.19 -7.70
CA ASP A 137 12.68 7.16 -7.09
C ASP A 137 11.28 7.70 -6.84
N CYS A 138 10.28 6.88 -7.12
CA CYS A 138 8.88 7.22 -6.88
C CYS A 138 8.48 7.09 -5.40
N LEU A 139 9.39 6.61 -4.55
CA LEU A 139 9.20 6.48 -3.11
C LEU A 139 10.25 7.32 -2.40
N TYR A 140 9.87 7.87 -1.27
CA TYR A 140 10.74 8.62 -0.39
C TYR A 140 11.22 7.71 0.76
N PRO A 141 12.52 7.31 0.81
CA PRO A 141 13.02 6.35 1.80
C PRO A 141 12.85 6.79 3.26
N HIS A 142 12.65 8.09 3.51
CA HIS A 142 12.51 8.65 4.84
C HIS A 142 11.07 8.60 5.39
N LYS A 143 10.07 8.24 4.56
CA LYS A 143 8.66 8.23 4.98
C LYS A 143 7.82 7.10 4.40
N ASP A 144 8.18 6.55 3.23
CA ASP A 144 7.38 5.55 2.55
C ASP A 144 7.84 4.12 2.86
N ILE A 145 6.92 3.17 2.76
CA ILE A 145 7.15 1.76 3.11
C ILE A 145 6.89 0.90 1.88
N VAL A 146 7.84 0.02 1.59
CA VAL A 146 7.71 -0.99 0.54
C VAL A 146 7.04 -2.24 1.12
N VAL A 147 5.90 -2.59 0.56
CA VAL A 147 5.16 -3.82 0.87
C VAL A 147 5.46 -4.87 -0.21
N PRO A 148 6.00 -6.05 0.17
CA PRO A 148 6.26 -7.12 -0.77
C PRO A 148 4.95 -7.71 -1.32
N PRO A 149 4.99 -8.37 -2.49
CA PRO A 149 3.81 -9.08 -3.00
C PRO A 149 3.52 -10.29 -2.13
N VAL A 150 2.29 -10.79 -2.21
CA VAL A 150 1.99 -12.10 -1.63
C VAL A 150 2.73 -13.15 -2.46
N THR A 151 3.80 -13.72 -1.91
CA THR A 151 4.58 -14.77 -2.58
C THR A 151 4.04 -16.14 -2.20
N PRO A 152 4.20 -17.17 -3.05
CA PRO A 152 3.78 -18.53 -2.71
C PRO A 152 4.43 -19.10 -1.44
N ILE A 153 5.54 -18.55 -0.98
CA ILE A 153 6.19 -18.92 0.30
C ILE A 153 5.30 -18.54 1.49
N GLN A 154 4.49 -17.49 1.36
CA GLN A 154 3.45 -17.11 2.33
C GLN A 154 2.18 -17.98 2.20
N HIS A 155 2.18 -19.05 1.39
CA HIS A 155 1.13 -20.08 1.47
C HIS A 155 1.50 -21.23 2.43
N ASP A 156 2.75 -21.30 2.92
CA ASP A 156 3.17 -22.23 4.00
C ASP A 156 3.20 -21.50 5.36
N LEU A 157 2.12 -20.75 5.65
CA LEU A 157 1.96 -19.88 6.83
C LEU A 157 2.19 -20.61 8.15
N ALA A 158 1.83 -21.89 8.23
CA ALA A 158 2.03 -22.70 9.42
C ALA A 158 3.51 -22.78 9.81
N LYS A 159 4.40 -23.11 8.86
CA LYS A 159 5.85 -23.19 9.12
C LYS A 159 6.48 -21.83 9.38
N TYR A 160 5.98 -20.78 8.74
CA TYR A 160 6.54 -19.44 8.93
C TYR A 160 6.13 -18.84 10.29
N ARG A 161 4.88 -19.06 10.71
CA ARG A 161 4.37 -18.67 12.04
C ARG A 161 5.16 -19.35 13.15
N GLU A 162 5.43 -20.65 13.04
CA GLU A 162 6.28 -21.37 14.00
C GLU A 162 7.67 -20.72 14.15
N LYS A 163 8.22 -20.19 13.05
CA LYS A 163 9.56 -19.59 13.03
C LYS A 163 9.61 -18.15 13.53
N LEU A 164 8.63 -17.32 13.19
CA LEU A 164 8.64 -15.89 13.53
C LEU A 164 7.89 -15.53 14.81
N LEU A 165 6.85 -16.28 15.18
CA LEU A 165 6.02 -15.97 16.35
C LEU A 165 6.83 -15.80 17.64
N PRO A 166 7.86 -16.63 17.93
CA PRO A 166 8.72 -16.41 19.10
C PRO A 166 9.42 -15.06 19.07
N ALA A 167 9.99 -14.66 17.93
CA ALA A 167 10.70 -13.39 17.77
C ALA A 167 9.76 -12.17 17.83
N MET A 168 8.54 -12.29 17.31
CA MET A 168 7.51 -11.25 17.42
C MET A 168 7.04 -11.08 18.87
N LEU A 169 6.79 -12.18 19.58
CA LEU A 169 6.41 -12.14 21.00
C LEU A 169 7.55 -11.65 21.89
N GLU A 170 8.80 -11.92 21.53
CA GLU A 170 9.97 -11.38 22.23
C GLU A 170 10.15 -9.89 21.97
N ALA A 171 9.94 -9.44 20.73
CA ALA A 171 9.95 -8.02 20.37
C ALA A 171 8.81 -7.22 21.04
N ASP A 172 7.63 -7.82 21.22
CA ASP A 172 6.48 -7.23 21.91
C ASP A 172 6.71 -7.09 23.43
N ARG A 173 7.58 -7.94 23.99
CA ARG A 173 7.97 -7.88 25.41
C ARG A 173 9.10 -6.88 25.67
N SER A 174 9.83 -6.45 24.65
CA SER A 174 10.97 -5.55 24.77
C SER A 174 10.61 -4.11 24.38
N ASP A 175 10.34 -3.30 25.40
CA ASP A 175 10.34 -1.83 25.42
C ASP A 175 9.30 -1.08 24.52
N PRO A 176 8.33 -0.34 25.10
CA PRO A 176 7.37 0.48 24.36
C PRO A 176 7.97 1.72 23.67
N GLU A 177 9.21 2.12 23.93
CA GLU A 177 9.84 3.30 23.30
C GLU A 177 10.61 2.98 22.00
N ARG A 178 9.92 2.41 21.00
CA ARG A 178 10.55 2.09 19.72
C ARG A 178 10.69 3.31 18.80
N SER A 179 11.87 3.93 18.79
CA SER A 179 12.32 4.86 17.71
C SER A 179 13.20 4.13 16.70
N GLY A 180 12.63 3.71 15.58
CA GLY A 180 13.33 3.10 14.45
C GLY A 180 12.39 3.00 13.23
N PRO A 181 12.90 2.81 12.00
CA PRO A 181 12.05 2.74 10.81
C PRO A 181 11.01 1.63 10.98
N LEU A 182 9.72 2.02 10.89
CA LEU A 182 8.59 1.15 11.11
C LEU A 182 8.49 0.16 9.92
N LEU A 183 9.12 -1.00 10.04
CA LEU A 183 8.94 -2.12 9.11
C LEU A 183 7.59 -2.79 9.40
N LEU A 184 6.53 -2.32 8.75
CA LEU A 184 5.25 -3.00 8.69
C LEU A 184 5.36 -4.25 7.81
N PHE A 185 5.55 -5.42 8.44
CA PHE A 185 5.20 -6.68 7.80
C PHE A 185 3.68 -6.79 7.72
N ALA A 186 3.10 -6.19 6.69
CA ALA A 186 1.71 -6.44 6.30
C ALA A 186 1.62 -7.83 5.67
N GLY A 187 1.60 -8.88 6.49
CA GLY A 187 1.49 -10.25 6.01
C GLY A 187 1.49 -11.25 7.15
N GLY A 188 0.35 -11.46 7.77
CA GLY A 188 0.14 -12.57 8.67
C GLY A 188 -1.27 -12.62 9.23
N ILE A 189 -2.14 -13.44 8.64
CA ILE A 189 -2.64 -14.72 9.20
C ILE A 189 -2.67 -15.73 8.06
#